data_AF-A0AAJ6B204-F1
#
_entry.id   AF-A0AAJ6B204-F1
#
_cell.length_a   1.000
_cell.length_b   1.000
_cell.length_c   1.000
_cell.angle_alpha   90.00
_cell.angle_beta   90.00
_cell.angle_gamma   90.00
#
_symmetry.space_group_name_H-M   'P 1'
#
loop_
_entity.id
_entity.type
_entity.pdbx_description
1 polymer ?
#
loop_
_entity_poly.entity_id
_entity_poly.type
_entity_poly.pdbx_seq_one_letter_code
_entity_poly.pdbx_strand_id
1 'polypeptide(L)'
;MTLDDLKRLFTRQTLFKLDAILSPKLVPILYALGLAAILLWAVSHLFWSFGFGFGNGLWGLLEILVFGLLSFVGLRIACEALLVWFKTHEQTGDTVNRTRFSASLLDEVRDAIRDLAEEGDDADYAEADEYITPATEPAPYVSPTPVAPTTPDAPRAPATTSGEVFAKPRRTAKRTPPPKNVT
;
A
#
# COMPACT_ATOMS: atom_id res chain seq x y z
N MET A 1 -20.76 -32.72 -0.71
CA MET A 1 -19.49 -32.03 -1.01
C MET A 1 -18.38 -32.80 -0.30
N THR A 2 -17.39 -33.28 -1.03
CA THR A 2 -16.28 -34.08 -0.49
C THR A 2 -15.25 -33.17 0.17
N LEU A 3 -14.56 -33.67 1.21
CA LEU A 3 -13.52 -32.91 1.93
C LEU A 3 -12.40 -32.46 0.99
N ASP A 4 -12.14 -33.20 -0.08
CA ASP A 4 -11.16 -32.85 -1.10
C ASP A 4 -11.56 -31.63 -1.93
N ASP A 5 -12.85 -31.43 -2.22
CA ASP A 5 -13.33 -30.22 -2.91
C ASP A 5 -13.25 -29.00 -2.00
N LEU A 6 -13.53 -29.15 -0.71
CA LEU A 6 -13.27 -28.10 0.28
C LEU A 6 -11.77 -27.78 0.31
N LYS A 7 -10.92 -28.80 0.42
CA LYS A 7 -9.47 -28.63 0.45
C LYS A 7 -8.96 -27.94 -0.82
N ARG A 8 -9.53 -28.26 -1.99
CA ARG A 8 -9.18 -27.70 -3.30
C ARG A 8 -9.70 -26.27 -3.50
N LEU A 9 -10.89 -25.95 -3.00
CA LEU A 9 -11.45 -24.59 -2.95
C LEU A 9 -10.70 -23.69 -1.96
N PHE A 10 -10.28 -24.24 -0.82
CA PHE A 10 -9.43 -23.55 0.15
C PHE A 10 -7.95 -23.47 -0.27
N THR A 11 -7.49 -24.11 -1.35
CA THR A 11 -6.04 -24.08 -1.67
C THR A 11 -5.65 -23.28 -2.90
N ARG A 12 -6.52 -23.07 -3.91
CA ARG A 12 -5.99 -22.74 -5.24
C ARG A 12 -6.09 -21.32 -5.78
N GLN A 13 -7.09 -20.49 -5.45
CA GLN A 13 -7.15 -19.15 -6.10
C GLN A 13 -8.08 -18.13 -5.46
N THR A 14 -9.10 -18.58 -4.74
CA THR A 14 -10.08 -17.68 -4.08
C THR A 14 -9.64 -17.27 -2.68
N LEU A 15 -8.80 -18.07 -2.00
CA LEU A 15 -8.25 -17.68 -0.71
C LEU A 15 -7.37 -16.44 -0.78
N PHE A 16 -6.54 -16.23 -1.81
CA PHE A 16 -5.64 -15.08 -1.82
C PHE A 16 -6.35 -13.71 -1.88
N LYS A 17 -7.55 -13.64 -2.47
CA LYS A 17 -8.36 -12.41 -2.48
C LYS A 17 -9.37 -12.31 -1.35
N LEU A 18 -9.86 -13.46 -0.85
CA LEU A 18 -10.71 -13.47 0.34
C LEU A 18 -9.89 -13.22 1.61
N ASP A 19 -8.70 -13.80 1.77
CA ASP A 19 -7.84 -13.65 2.94
C ASP A 19 -7.41 -12.19 3.16
N ALA A 20 -7.08 -11.46 2.09
CA ALA A 20 -6.77 -10.03 2.16
C ALA A 20 -7.96 -9.15 2.62
N ILE A 21 -9.21 -9.58 2.37
CA ILE A 21 -10.43 -8.85 2.77
C ILE A 21 -11.01 -9.38 4.08
N LEU A 22 -10.79 -10.66 4.38
CA LEU A 22 -11.26 -11.34 5.56
C LEU A 22 -10.34 -11.05 6.75
N SER A 23 -9.03 -10.91 6.54
CA SER A 23 -8.01 -10.54 7.54
C SER A 23 -8.45 -9.43 8.51
N PRO A 24 -8.89 -8.22 8.06
CA PRO A 24 -9.30 -7.17 8.98
C PRO A 24 -10.63 -7.43 9.71
N LYS A 25 -11.49 -8.31 9.17
CA LYS A 25 -12.82 -8.62 9.72
C LYS A 25 -12.84 -9.90 10.55
N LEU A 26 -11.90 -10.82 10.35
CA LEU A 26 -11.90 -12.14 10.95
C LEU A 26 -11.46 -12.08 12.42
N VAL A 27 -10.47 -11.26 12.73
CA VAL A 27 -9.96 -11.10 14.10
C VAL A 27 -11.03 -10.64 15.10
N PRO A 28 -11.83 -9.58 14.84
CA PRO A 28 -12.90 -9.20 15.76
C PRO A 28 -14.00 -10.26 15.88
N ILE A 29 -14.34 -10.97 14.81
CA ILE A 29 -15.33 -12.06 14.83
C ILE A 29 -14.81 -13.22 15.69
N LEU A 30 -13.56 -13.63 15.48
CA LEU A 30 -12.92 -14.72 16.21
C LEU A 30 -12.74 -14.37 17.69
N TYR A 31 -12.40 -13.11 18.00
CA TYR A 31 -12.35 -12.63 19.37
C TYR A 31 -13.72 -12.70 20.05
N ALA A 32 -14.79 -12.24 19.39
CA ALA A 32 -16.15 -12.32 19.93
C ALA A 32 -16.59 -13.79 20.14
N LEU A 33 -16.28 -14.66 19.19
CA LEU A 33 -16.59 -16.09 19.28
C LEU A 33 -15.78 -16.78 20.38
N GLY A 34 -14.49 -16.45 20.52
CA GLY A 34 -13.64 -16.93 21.59
C GLY A 34 -14.13 -16.49 22.96
N LEU A 35 -14.56 -15.23 23.10
CA LEU A 35 -15.20 -14.74 24.33
C LEU A 35 -16.49 -15.49 24.64
N ALA A 36 -17.35 -15.71 23.63
CA ALA A 36 -18.58 -16.48 23.80
C ALA A 36 -18.28 -17.93 24.22
N ALA A 37 -17.25 -18.56 23.66
CA ALA A 37 -16.82 -19.90 24.01
C ALA A 37 -16.31 -19.97 25.47
N ILE A 38 -15.47 -19.02 25.89
CA ILE A 38 -14.99 -18.93 27.28
C ILE A 38 -16.16 -18.73 28.24
N LEU A 39 -17.11 -17.85 27.90
CA LEU A 39 -18.28 -17.58 28.73
C LEU A 39 -19.17 -18.81 28.86
N LEU A 40 -19.48 -19.48 27.75
CA LEU A 40 -20.29 -20.69 27.75
C LEU A 40 -19.60 -21.80 28.54
N TRP A 41 -18.29 -21.99 28.34
CA TRP A 41 -17.49 -22.93 29.11
C TRP A 41 -17.54 -22.63 30.62
N ALA A 42 -17.33 -21.38 31.02
CA ALA A 42 -17.35 -20.98 32.44
C ALA A 42 -18.71 -21.26 33.09
N VAL A 43 -19.80 -20.93 32.40
CA VAL A 43 -21.17 -21.20 32.89
C VAL A 43 -21.42 -22.71 33.00
N SER A 44 -21.07 -23.48 31.96
CA SER A 44 -21.23 -24.93 31.98
C SER A 44 -20.40 -25.59 33.08
N HIS A 45 -19.16 -25.14 33.28
CA HIS A 45 -18.25 -25.64 34.32
C HIS A 45 -18.77 -25.32 35.72
N LEU A 46 -19.34 -24.11 35.91
CA LEU A 46 -19.92 -23.71 37.19
C LEU A 46 -21.07 -24.65 37.59
N PHE A 47 -22.04 -24.86 36.70
CA PHE A 47 -23.16 -25.75 36.98
C PHE A 47 -22.73 -27.20 37.17
N TRP A 48 -21.77 -27.66 36.37
CA TRP A 48 -21.24 -29.02 36.50
C TRP A 48 -20.53 -29.22 37.84
N SER A 49 -19.69 -28.26 38.23
CA SER A 49 -18.92 -28.32 39.46
C SER A 49 -19.81 -28.28 40.70
N PHE A 50 -20.81 -27.37 40.73
CA PHE A 50 -21.82 -27.32 41.79
C PHE A 50 -22.73 -28.56 41.82
N GLY A 51 -22.98 -29.21 40.68
CA GLY A 51 -23.77 -30.44 40.59
C GLY A 51 -23.17 -31.62 41.36
N PHE A 52 -21.84 -31.65 41.54
CA PHE A 52 -21.17 -32.68 42.35
C PHE A 52 -21.08 -32.36 43.84
N GLY A 53 -21.43 -31.14 44.26
CA GLY A 53 -21.47 -30.74 45.66
C GLY A 53 -20.95 -29.32 45.89
N PHE A 54 -21.28 -28.77 47.06
CA PHE A 54 -20.99 -27.38 47.42
C PHE A 54 -19.48 -27.07 47.47
N GLY A 55 -18.69 -27.95 48.08
CA GLY A 55 -17.22 -27.79 48.16
C GLY A 55 -16.55 -27.84 46.78
N ASN A 56 -17.04 -28.71 45.89
CA ASN A 56 -16.55 -28.77 44.52
C ASN A 56 -16.92 -27.51 43.75
N GLY A 57 -18.14 -26.99 43.91
CA GLY A 57 -18.54 -25.71 43.34
C GLY A 57 -17.64 -24.54 43.73
N LEU A 58 -17.21 -24.48 45.01
CA LEU A 58 -16.26 -23.46 45.47
C LEU A 58 -14.88 -23.61 44.81
N TRP A 59 -14.41 -24.85 44.65
CA TRP A 59 -13.19 -25.16 43.90
C TRP A 59 -13.34 -24.82 42.41
N GLY A 60 -14.50 -25.09 41.81
CA GLY A 60 -14.82 -24.77 40.43
C GLY A 60 -14.83 -23.26 40.16
N LEU A 61 -15.24 -22.43 41.13
CA LEU A 61 -15.12 -20.97 41.05
C LEU A 61 -13.65 -20.52 40.95
N LEU A 62 -12.77 -21.11 41.77
CA LEU A 62 -11.33 -20.86 41.68
C LEU A 62 -10.75 -21.33 40.34
N GLU A 63 -11.20 -22.49 39.86
CA GLU A 63 -10.80 -23.04 38.57
C GLU A 63 -11.22 -22.12 37.42
N ILE A 64 -12.47 -21.67 37.39
CA ILE A 64 -12.96 -20.70 36.39
C ILE A 64 -12.16 -19.41 36.45
N LEU A 65 -11.80 -18.93 37.64
CA LEU A 65 -10.98 -17.73 37.77
C LEU A 65 -9.60 -17.92 37.12
N VAL A 66 -8.90 -19.00 37.44
CA VAL A 66 -7.54 -19.25 36.95
C VAL A 66 -7.56 -19.61 35.47
N PHE A 67 -8.32 -20.63 35.09
CA PHE A 67 -8.38 -21.12 33.71
C PHE A 67 -9.16 -20.17 32.80
N GLY A 68 -10.19 -19.48 33.28
CA GLY A 68 -10.90 -18.46 32.49
C GLY A 68 -9.99 -17.28 32.17
N LEU A 69 -9.20 -16.80 33.15
CA LEU A 69 -8.23 -15.73 32.92
C LEU A 69 -7.08 -16.18 32.02
N LEU A 70 -6.58 -17.41 32.21
CA LEU A 70 -5.59 -18.02 31.32
C LEU A 70 -6.14 -18.17 29.88
N SER A 71 -7.39 -18.60 29.74
CA SER A 71 -8.06 -18.72 28.43
C SER A 71 -8.21 -17.37 27.76
N PHE A 72 -8.54 -16.32 28.53
CA PHE A 72 -8.63 -14.96 28.02
C PHE A 72 -7.27 -14.43 27.53
N VAL A 73 -6.20 -14.68 28.28
CA VAL A 73 -4.83 -14.36 27.85
C VAL A 73 -4.43 -15.17 26.62
N GLY A 74 -4.72 -16.47 26.59
CA GLY A 74 -4.49 -17.32 25.43
C GLY A 74 -5.23 -16.84 24.19
N LEU A 75 -6.49 -16.41 24.34
CA LEU A 75 -7.28 -15.81 23.27
C LEU A 75 -6.62 -14.53 22.74
N ARG A 76 -6.10 -13.68 23.63
CA ARG A 76 -5.37 -12.46 23.24
C ARG A 76 -4.14 -12.79 22.41
N ILE A 77 -3.31 -13.69 22.91
CA ILE A 77 -2.10 -14.14 22.22
C ILE A 77 -2.45 -14.76 20.87
N ALA A 78 -3.49 -15.59 20.80
CA ALA A 78 -3.94 -16.19 19.55
C ALA A 78 -4.41 -15.13 18.54
N CYS A 79 -5.21 -14.15 18.96
CA CYS A 79 -5.65 -13.05 18.08
C CYS A 79 -4.47 -12.23 17.56
N GLU A 80 -3.49 -11.92 18.41
CA GLU A 80 -2.27 -11.21 18.01
C GLU A 80 -1.42 -12.05 17.05
N ALA A 81 -1.25 -13.35 17.33
CA ALA A 81 -0.53 -14.27 16.46
C ALA A 81 -1.19 -14.37 15.08
N LEU A 82 -2.52 -14.42 15.01
CA LEU A 82 -3.25 -14.37 13.73
C LEU A 82 -3.01 -13.06 12.99
N LEU A 83 -3.05 -11.91 13.68
CA LEU A 83 -2.75 -10.61 13.05
C LEU A 83 -1.34 -10.57 12.47
N VAL A 84 -0.34 -11.06 13.22
CA VAL A 84 1.06 -11.13 12.76
C VAL A 84 1.20 -12.09 11.59
N TRP A 85 0.52 -13.24 11.63
CA TRP A 85 0.52 -14.23 10.57
C TRP A 85 -0.07 -13.65 9.28
N PHE A 86 -1.28 -13.08 9.33
CA PHE A 86 -1.90 -12.43 8.17
C PHE A 86 -1.03 -11.30 7.63
N LYS A 87 -0.47 -10.45 8.50
CA LYS A 87 0.45 -9.38 8.10
C LYS A 87 1.69 -9.89 7.35
N THR A 88 2.25 -11.02 7.78
CA THR A 88 3.41 -11.65 7.13
C THR A 88 3.03 -12.24 5.77
N HIS A 89 1.83 -12.81 5.67
CA HIS A 89 1.32 -13.38 4.41
C HIS A 89 0.93 -12.29 3.39
N GLU A 90 0.40 -11.14 3.82
CA GLU A 90 0.17 -9.98 2.95
C GLU A 90 1.48 -9.46 2.34
N GLN A 91 2.56 -9.34 3.12
CA GLN A 91 3.88 -8.92 2.63
C GLN A 91 4.47 -9.90 1.58
N THR A 92 4.19 -11.20 1.73
CA THR A 92 4.64 -12.21 0.77
C THR A 92 3.90 -12.07 -0.57
N GLY A 93 2.62 -11.69 -0.55
CA GLY A 93 1.83 -11.44 -1.76
C GLY A 93 2.31 -10.21 -2.55
N ASP A 94 2.58 -9.11 -1.85
CA ASP A 94 3.02 -7.85 -2.47
C ASP A 94 4.41 -7.95 -3.12
N THR A 95 5.35 -8.66 -2.49
CA THR A 95 6.70 -8.85 -3.05
C THR A 95 6.68 -9.67 -4.33
N VAL A 96 5.84 -10.70 -4.42
CA VAL A 96 5.68 -11.51 -5.64
C VAL A 96 5.02 -10.70 -6.77
N ASN A 97 4.01 -9.89 -6.45
CA ASN A 97 3.35 -9.05 -7.46
C ASN A 97 4.29 -7.97 -7.99
N ARG A 98 5.01 -7.28 -7.09
CA ARG A 98 5.99 -6.25 -7.46
C ARG A 98 7.14 -6.82 -8.30
N THR A 99 7.63 -8.01 -7.98
CA THR A 99 8.68 -8.69 -8.76
C THR A 99 8.22 -9.00 -10.19
N ARG A 100 6.94 -9.38 -10.38
CA ARG A 100 6.37 -9.61 -11.72
C ARG A 100 6.22 -8.32 -12.52
N PHE A 101 5.75 -7.24 -11.88
CA PHE A 101 5.68 -5.92 -12.52
C PHE A 101 7.06 -5.37 -12.88
N SER A 102 8.08 -5.54 -12.03
CA SER A 102 9.45 -5.13 -12.39
C SER A 102 10.03 -5.98 -13.51
N ALA A 103 9.73 -7.28 -13.55
CA ALA A 103 10.19 -8.15 -14.62
C ALA A 103 9.54 -7.78 -15.97
N SER A 104 8.24 -7.45 -15.99
CA SER A 104 7.58 -7.01 -17.23
C SER A 104 8.07 -5.65 -17.71
N LEU A 105 8.29 -4.68 -16.80
CA LEU A 105 8.81 -3.36 -17.17
C LEU A 105 10.25 -3.43 -17.71
N LEU A 106 11.10 -4.28 -17.14
CA LEU A 106 12.45 -4.48 -17.66
C LEU A 106 12.45 -5.13 -19.03
N ASP A 107 11.51 -6.05 -19.27
CA ASP A 107 11.35 -6.70 -20.58
C ASP A 107 10.87 -5.69 -21.63
N GLU A 108 9.88 -4.86 -21.29
CA GLU A 108 9.36 -3.79 -22.17
C GLU A 108 10.40 -2.71 -22.46
N VAL A 109 11.18 -2.27 -21.46
CA VAL A 109 12.29 -1.32 -21.67
C VAL A 109 13.39 -1.93 -22.53
N ARG A 110 13.71 -3.21 -22.35
CA ARG A 110 14.70 -3.92 -23.15
C ARG A 110 14.24 -4.05 -24.60
N ASP A 111 12.96 -4.35 -24.82
CA ASP A 111 12.34 -4.44 -26.14
C ASP A 111 12.38 -3.08 -26.85
N ALA A 112 11.99 -2.00 -26.16
CA ALA A 112 12.07 -0.64 -26.71
C ALA A 112 13.51 -0.21 -27.08
N ILE A 113 14.51 -0.63 -26.29
CA ILE A 113 15.93 -0.38 -26.62
C ILE A 113 16.36 -1.19 -27.85
N ARG A 114 15.83 -2.40 -28.02
CA ARG A 114 16.11 -3.25 -29.18
C ARG A 114 15.56 -2.61 -30.45
N ASP A 115 14.31 -2.14 -30.41
CA ASP A 115 13.66 -1.46 -31.53
C ASP A 115 14.42 -0.17 -31.92
N LEU A 116 14.81 0.65 -30.94
CA LEU A 116 15.56 1.88 -31.22
C LEU A 116 16.94 1.62 -31.82
N ALA A 117 17.57 0.49 -31.47
CA ALA A 117 18.85 0.10 -32.05
C ALA A 117 18.71 -0.43 -33.49
N GLU A 118 17.57 -1.02 -33.84
CA GLU A 118 17.28 -1.48 -35.21
C GLU A 118 16.85 -0.32 -36.12
N GLU A 119 16.23 0.74 -35.58
CA GLU A 119 15.89 1.97 -36.31
C GLU A 119 17.11 2.88 -36.63
N GLY A 120 18.25 2.68 -35.96
CA GLY A 120 19.43 3.55 -36.05
C GLY A 120 20.44 3.25 -37.16
N ASP A 121 20.29 2.15 -37.90
CA ASP A 121 21.29 1.69 -38.89
C ASP A 121 20.97 2.12 -40.35
N ASP A 122 19.84 2.80 -40.58
CA ASP A 122 19.38 3.22 -41.92
C ASP A 122 19.46 4.75 -42.17
N ALA A 123 20.21 5.50 -41.34
CA ALA A 123 20.44 6.93 -41.59
C ALA A 123 21.46 7.12 -42.71
N ASP A 124 20.93 7.27 -43.93
CA ASP A 124 21.57 7.70 -45.17
C ASP A 124 22.62 8.82 -44.94
N TYR A 125 23.90 8.45 -44.84
CA TYR A 125 25.04 9.39 -44.70
C TYR A 125 25.39 10.13 -46.01
N ALA A 126 24.47 10.20 -46.99
CA ALA A 126 24.75 10.67 -48.34
C ALA A 126 24.40 12.16 -48.61
N GLU A 127 23.71 12.87 -47.70
CA GLU A 127 23.13 14.19 -48.02
C GLU A 127 23.81 15.40 -47.32
N ALA A 128 24.96 15.23 -46.66
CA ALA A 128 25.57 16.29 -45.86
C ALA A 128 26.49 17.28 -46.62
N ASP A 129 26.80 17.05 -47.90
CA ASP A 129 27.83 17.80 -48.63
C ASP A 129 27.33 18.94 -49.55
N GLU A 130 26.02 19.21 -49.64
CA GLU A 130 25.48 20.19 -50.62
C GLU A 130 25.19 21.61 -50.08
N TYR A 131 25.53 21.92 -48.81
CA TYR A 131 25.30 23.26 -48.22
C TYR A 131 26.58 23.99 -47.82
N ILE A 132 27.46 24.28 -48.79
CA ILE A 132 28.45 25.37 -48.64
C ILE A 132 27.92 26.59 -49.42
N THR A 133 27.17 27.45 -48.74
CA THR A 133 26.83 28.78 -49.26
C THR A 133 27.98 29.77 -48.97
N PRO A 134 28.40 30.63 -49.93
CA PRO A 134 29.48 31.58 -49.69
C PRO A 134 29.03 32.69 -48.74
N ALA A 135 29.79 32.91 -47.68
CA ALA A 135 29.53 33.89 -46.63
C ALA A 135 29.82 35.33 -47.08
N THR A 136 28.83 36.04 -47.66
CA THR A 136 28.94 37.50 -47.91
C THR A 136 27.62 38.26 -47.77
N GLU A 137 26.90 38.12 -46.66
CA GLU A 137 25.87 39.10 -46.31
C GLU A 137 25.83 39.39 -44.80
N PRO A 138 26.12 40.63 -44.36
CA PRO A 138 26.07 40.98 -42.95
C PRO A 138 24.62 41.13 -42.48
N ALA A 139 24.28 40.51 -41.35
CA ALA A 139 22.95 40.58 -40.76
C ALA A 139 22.56 42.03 -40.36
N PRO A 140 21.29 42.44 -40.51
CA PRO A 140 20.83 43.77 -40.09
C PRO A 140 20.97 43.98 -38.57
N TYR A 141 21.59 45.09 -38.17
CA TYR A 141 21.69 45.50 -36.77
C TYR A 141 20.32 45.94 -36.22
N VAL A 142 19.80 45.22 -35.23
CA VAL A 142 18.61 45.61 -34.45
C VAL A 142 19.09 46.24 -33.14
N SER A 143 18.85 47.54 -32.97
CA SER A 143 19.10 48.27 -31.73
C SER A 143 18.20 47.74 -30.60
N PRO A 144 18.74 47.34 -29.43
CA PRO A 144 17.90 46.95 -28.30
C PRO A 144 17.33 48.19 -27.61
N THR A 145 16.03 48.45 -27.79
CA THR A 145 15.26 49.36 -26.93
C THR A 145 15.27 48.81 -25.50
N PRO A 146 15.49 49.63 -24.45
CA PRO A 146 15.56 49.13 -23.08
C PRO A 146 14.17 48.68 -22.61
N VAL A 147 13.94 47.37 -22.57
CA VAL A 147 12.88 46.80 -21.75
C VAL A 147 13.38 46.82 -20.31
N ALA A 148 12.63 47.47 -19.43
CA ALA A 148 12.91 47.53 -17.99
C ALA A 148 13.21 46.12 -17.44
N PRO A 149 14.21 45.94 -16.55
CA PRO A 149 14.52 44.63 -16.03
C PRO A 149 13.40 44.19 -15.06
N THR A 150 12.50 43.33 -15.53
CA THR A 150 11.86 42.36 -14.65
C THR A 150 12.95 41.37 -14.25
N THR A 151 13.34 41.42 -12.98
CA THR A 151 14.31 40.52 -12.35
C THR A 151 14.11 39.08 -12.82
N PRO A 152 15.14 38.42 -13.37
CA PRO A 152 15.06 37.00 -13.70
C PRO A 152 14.80 36.19 -12.42
N ASP A 153 13.87 35.25 -12.51
CA ASP A 153 13.62 34.22 -11.49
C ASP A 153 14.94 33.60 -11.04
N ALA A 154 15.41 33.99 -9.85
CA ALA A 154 16.55 33.35 -9.23
C ALA A 154 16.14 31.91 -8.83
N PRO A 155 16.86 30.87 -9.28
CA PRO A 155 16.60 29.52 -8.83
C PRO A 155 16.77 29.43 -7.31
N ARG A 156 15.81 28.78 -6.66
CA ARG A 156 15.73 28.62 -5.20
C ARG A 156 17.02 27.99 -4.65
N ALA A 157 17.77 28.73 -3.86
CA ALA A 157 18.96 28.20 -3.19
C ALA A 157 18.55 27.18 -2.09
N PRO A 158 19.35 26.10 -1.88
CA PRO A 158 19.09 25.10 -0.85
C PRO A 158 19.33 25.67 0.55
N ALA A 159 18.57 25.19 1.54
CA ALA A 159 18.72 25.57 2.94
C ALA A 159 20.07 25.08 3.48
N THR A 160 20.85 25.97 4.10
CA THR A 160 22.22 25.67 4.56
C THR A 160 22.31 25.39 6.07
N THR A 161 21.19 25.41 6.80
CA THR A 161 21.15 25.17 8.25
C THR A 161 20.01 24.22 8.63
N SER A 162 20.29 23.27 9.54
CA SER A 162 19.28 22.33 10.04
C SER A 162 18.23 23.04 10.90
N GLY A 163 16.96 23.00 10.48
CA GLY A 163 15.82 23.56 11.23
C GLY A 163 15.14 24.79 10.60
N GLU A 164 15.62 25.26 9.46
CA GLU A 164 15.01 26.39 8.75
C GLU A 164 13.75 25.92 7.97
N VAL A 165 12.57 26.31 8.43
CA VAL A 165 11.31 26.07 7.71
C VAL A 165 11.07 27.18 6.70
N PHE A 166 10.95 26.82 5.41
CA PHE A 166 10.65 27.77 4.35
C PHE A 166 9.36 28.55 4.66
N ALA A 167 9.50 29.86 4.85
CA ALA A 167 8.38 30.73 5.17
C ALA A 167 7.40 30.81 3.98
N LYS A 168 6.16 30.41 4.26
CA LYS A 168 4.93 30.52 3.45
C LYS A 168 4.82 29.62 2.19
N PRO A 169 3.91 28.63 2.19
CA PRO A 169 3.44 28.05 0.94
C PRO A 169 2.63 29.09 0.15
N ARG A 170 3.01 29.31 -1.11
CA ARG A 170 2.25 30.10 -2.10
C ARG A 170 0.87 29.46 -2.23
N ARG A 171 -0.17 30.11 -1.69
CA ARG A 171 -1.58 29.69 -1.81
C ARG A 171 -1.90 29.55 -3.31
N THR A 172 -2.13 28.32 -3.75
CA THR A 172 -2.68 28.04 -5.08
C THR A 172 -4.11 28.58 -5.15
N ALA A 173 -4.47 29.13 -6.31
CA ALA A 173 -5.68 29.92 -6.51
C ALA A 173 -6.95 29.19 -6.06
N LYS A 174 -7.80 29.89 -5.29
CA LYS A 174 -9.16 29.43 -4.93
C LYS A 174 -9.97 29.26 -6.21
N ARG A 175 -10.35 28.02 -6.54
CA ARG A 175 -11.33 27.72 -7.59
C ARG A 175 -12.72 28.02 -7.04
N THR A 176 -13.31 29.14 -7.43
CA THR A 176 -14.69 29.51 -7.08
C THR A 176 -15.65 28.61 -7.90
N PRO A 177 -16.61 27.90 -7.28
CA PRO A 177 -17.63 27.17 -8.04
C PRO A 177 -18.65 28.16 -8.68
N PRO A 178 -19.19 27.85 -9.87
CA PRO A 178 -20.15 28.72 -10.55
C PRO A 178 -21.52 28.73 -9.83
N PRO A 179 -22.27 29.85 -9.88
CA PRO A 179 -23.59 29.96 -9.27
C PRO A 179 -24.60 29.05 -9.98
N LYS A 180 -25.33 28.28 -9.18
CA LYS A 180 -26.48 27.48 -9.63
C LYS A 180 -27.64 28.44 -9.84
N ASN A 181 -27.83 28.94 -11.07
CA ASN A 181 -29.00 29.72 -11.40
C ASN A 181 -30.25 28.82 -11.29
N VAL A 182 -31.14 29.27 -10.42
CA VAL A 182 -32.53 28.84 -10.30
C VAL A 182 -33.34 29.76 -11.20
N THR A 183 -33.89 29.20 -12.27
CA THR A 183 -35.12 29.61 -12.94
C THR A 183 -35.57 28.43 -13.79
#